data_AF-A0A447TA86-F1
#
_entry.id   AF-A0A447TA86-F1
#
_cell.length_a   1.000
_cell.length_b   1.000
_cell.length_c   1.000
_cell.angle_alpha   90.00
_cell.angle_beta   90.00
_cell.angle_gamma   90.00
#
_symmetry.space_group_name_H-M   'P 1'
#
loop_
_entity.id
_entity.type
_entity.pdbx_description
1 polymer ?
#
loop_
_entity_poly.entity_id
_entity_poly.type
_entity_poly.pdbx_seq_one_letter_code
_entity_poly.pdbx_strand_id
1 'polypeptide(L)' 'MEQWLSEGEEVLQQEVELELEDKSRLWAIVSLRRLGHDSQPSALIALYDISGRKLLEQQLHESNQQLAEMAVTDR' A
#
# COMPACT_ATOMS: atom_id res chain seq x y z
N MET A 1 1.05 -3.25 -14.51
CA MET A 1 -0.42 -3.30 -14.61
C MET A 1 -0.86 -4.49 -13.80
N GLU A 2 -1.52 -4.25 -12.67
CA GLU A 2 -1.73 -5.21 -11.59
C GLU A 2 -2.85 -6.20 -11.95
N GLN A 3 -2.47 -7.45 -12.18
CA GLN A 3 -3.25 -8.52 -12.80
C GLN A 3 -4.35 -9.11 -11.89
N TRP A 4 -4.44 -8.64 -10.65
CA TRP A 4 -5.25 -9.27 -9.58
C TRP A 4 -6.67 -8.70 -9.47
N LEU A 5 -7.02 -7.71 -10.29
CA LEU A 5 -8.41 -7.22 -10.40
C LEU A 5 -9.31 -8.13 -11.25
N SER A 6 -8.75 -9.04 -12.07
CA SER A 6 -9.54 -9.82 -13.05
C SER A 6 -9.95 -11.22 -12.63
N GLU A 7 -9.33 -11.82 -11.61
CA GLU A 7 -9.51 -13.26 -11.33
C GLU A 7 -10.63 -13.60 -10.33
N GLY A 8 -11.30 -12.59 -9.77
CA GLY A 8 -12.42 -12.83 -8.85
C GLY A 8 -12.01 -13.37 -7.48
N GLU A 9 -10.72 -13.39 -7.15
CA GLU A 9 -10.30 -13.60 -5.76
C GLU A 9 -10.63 -12.37 -4.91
N GLU A 10 -11.07 -12.59 -3.66
CA GLU A 10 -11.14 -11.51 -2.68
C GLU A 10 -9.72 -11.04 -2.38
N VAL A 11 -9.43 -9.77 -2.67
CA VAL A 11 -8.16 -9.16 -2.30
C VAL A 11 -8.38 -8.45 -0.97
N LEU A 12 -7.65 -8.85 0.07
CA LEU A 12 -7.74 -8.21 1.38
C LEU A 12 -6.41 -7.58 1.74
N GLN A 13 -6.47 -6.31 2.12
CA GLN A 13 -5.37 -5.56 2.74
C GLN A 13 -4.05 -5.52 1.95
N GLN A 14 -4.10 -5.44 0.62
CA GLN A 14 -2.88 -5.32 -0.20
C GLN A 14 -2.32 -3.91 -0.20
N GLU A 15 -1.03 -3.76 0.07
CA GLU A 15 -0.32 -2.48 -0.05
C GLU A 15 0.16 -2.29 -1.48
N VAL A 16 -0.29 -1.23 -2.13
CA VAL A 16 -0.03 -0.97 -3.55
C VAL A 16 0.26 0.51 -3.77
N GLU A 17 1.04 0.80 -4.80
CA GLU A 17 1.29 2.17 -5.25
C GLU A 17 0.30 2.51 -6.37
N LEU A 18 -0.62 3.44 -6.11
CA LEU A 18 -1.62 3.89 -7.08
C LEU A 18 -1.14 5.17 -7.77
N GLU A 19 -1.35 5.25 -9.08
CA GLU A 19 -1.20 6.49 -9.86
C GLU A 19 -2.54 7.25 -9.88
N LEU A 20 -2.51 8.51 -9.46
CA LEU A 20 -3.65 9.42 -9.51
C LEU A 20 -3.81 10.08 -10.88
N GLU A 21 -4.96 10.71 -11.13
CA GLU A 21 -5.24 11.40 -12.40
C GLU A 21 -4.21 12.50 -12.70
N ASP A 22 -3.70 13.17 -11.67
CA ASP A 22 -2.67 14.22 -11.77
C ASP A 22 -1.24 13.67 -11.92
N LYS A 23 -1.08 12.36 -12.12
CA LYS A 23 0.21 11.63 -12.22
C LYS A 23 1.01 11.55 -10.93
N SER A 24 0.50 12.08 -9.83
CA SER A 24 1.08 11.80 -8.53
C SER A 24 0.82 10.35 -8.11
N ARG A 25 1.58 9.87 -7.11
CA ARG A 25 1.49 8.51 -6.62
C ARG A 25 1.16 8.49 -5.14
N LEU A 26 0.34 7.53 -4.73
CA LEU A 26 0.01 7.31 -3.32
C LEU A 26 0.19 5.84 -2.96
N TRP A 27 0.63 5.58 -1.73
CA TRP A 27 0.60 4.23 -1.18
C TRP A 27 -0.77 4.00 -0.54
N ALA A 28 -1.47 2.97 -0.98
CA ALA A 28 -2.76 2.59 -0.42
C ALA A 28 -2.79 1.13 0.01
N ILE A 29 -3.57 0.86 1.05
CA ILE A 29 -4.12 -0.47 1.28
C ILE A 29 -5.41 -0.58 0.46
N VAL A 30 -5.47 -1.56 -0.43
CA VAL A 30 -6.62 -1.89 -1.26
C VAL A 30 -7.23 -3.20 -0.77
N SER A 31 -8.54 -3.18 -0.53
CA SER A 31 -9.34 -4.39 -0.31
C SER A 31 -10.52 -4.42 -1.28
N LEU A 32 -10.71 -5.56 -1.95
CA LEU A 32 -11.80 -5.84 -2.88
C LEU A 32 -12.55 -7.06 -2.38
N ARG A 33 -13.85 -6.89 -2.12
CA ARG A 33 -14.77 -7.99 -1.81
C ARG A 33 -15.94 -7.96 -2.78
N ARG A 34 -16.27 -9.10 -3.40
CA ARG A 34 -17.49 -9.21 -4.20
C ARG A 34 -18.71 -9.27 -3.27
N LEU A 35 -19.72 -8.47 -3.58
CA LEU A 35 -21.03 -8.50 -2.94
C LEU A 35 -21.97 -9.27 -3.86
N GLY A 36 -22.46 -10.42 -3.39
CA GLY A 36 -23.36 -11.28 -4.15
C GLY A 36 -24.84 -10.98 -3.88
N HIS A 37 -25.60 -10.72 -4.95
CA HIS A 37 -26.89 -11.35 -5.16
C HIS A 37 -27.14 -11.49 -6.67
N ASP A 38 -27.68 -12.64 -7.10
CA ASP A 38 -27.86 -13.14 -8.48
C ASP A 38 -28.39 -12.18 -9.56
N SER A 39 -28.83 -10.97 -9.20
CA SER A 39 -29.40 -10.00 -10.14
C SER A 39 -28.46 -8.87 -10.53
N GLN A 40 -27.42 -8.53 -9.73
CA GLN A 40 -26.45 -7.46 -10.04
C GLN A 40 -25.07 -7.74 -9.40
N PRO A 41 -24.02 -8.02 -10.18
CA PRO A 41 -22.67 -8.17 -9.65
C PRO A 41 -22.20 -6.83 -9.06
N SER A 42 -21.92 -6.83 -7.76
CA SER A 42 -21.44 -5.66 -7.03
C SER A 42 -20.12 -5.98 -6.33
N ALA A 43 -19.32 -4.97 -6.05
CA ALA A 43 -18.10 -5.12 -5.28
C ALA A 43 -17.95 -3.98 -4.27
N LEU A 44 -17.49 -4.33 -3.08
CA LEU A 44 -17.00 -3.40 -2.08
C LEU A 44 -15.50 -3.20 -2.30
N ILE A 45 -15.11 -1.95 -2.53
CA ILE A 45 -13.71 -1.55 -2.59
C ILE A 45 -13.45 -0.65 -1.38
N ALA A 46 -12.42 -0.98 -0.60
CA ALA A 46 -11.89 -0.12 0.44
C ALA A 46 -10.47 0.31 0.06
N LEU A 47 -10.23 1.62 0.13
CA LEU A 47 -8.93 2.25 -0.08
C LEU A 47 -8.55 2.98 1.20
N TYR A 48 -7.34 2.76 1.69
CA TYR A 48 -6.81 3.46 2.86
C TYR A 48 -5.42 4.00 2.54
N ASP A 49 -5.24 5.31 2.57
CA ASP A 49 -3.95 5.96 2.33
C ASP A 49 -2.97 5.63 3.48
N ILE A 50 -1.82 5.08 3.11
CA ILE A 50 -0.73 4.70 3.99
C ILE A 50 0.57 5.46 3.66
N SER A 51 0.51 6.50 2.84
CA SER A 51 1.69 7.28 2.43
C SER A 51 2.39 7.90 3.65
N GLY A 52 1.62 8.42 4.61
CA GLY A 52 2.17 8.92 5.87
C GLY A 52 2.88 7.85 6.69
N ARG A 53 2.37 6.62 6.71
CA ARG A 53 3.01 5.49 7.40
C ARG A 53 4.34 5.13 6.73
N LYS A 54 4.37 5.01 5.41
CA LYS A 54 5.59 4.73 4.63
C LYS A 54 6.67 5.79 4.85
N LEU A 55 6.29 7.07 4.92
CA LEU A 55 7.22 8.16 5.21
C LEU A 55 7.86 8.01 6.60
N LEU A 56 7.07 7.69 7.62
CA LEU A 56 7.59 7.47 8.97
C LEU A 56 8.51 6.25 9.04
N GLU A 57 8.14 5.13 8.38
CA GLU A 57 8.98 3.94 8.27
C GLU A 57 10.34 4.25 7.63
N GLN A 58 10.35 5.04 6.56
CA GLN A 58 11.57 5.49 5.90
C GLN A 58 12.43 6.35 6.82
N GLN A 59 11.85 7.36 7.47
CA GLN A 59 12.58 8.24 8.39
C GLN A 59 13.20 7.46 9.55
N LEU A 60 12.47 6.49 10.10
CA LEU A 60 12.99 5.60 11.14
C LEU A 60 14.15 4.74 10.62
N HIS A 61 14.04 4.21 9.40
CA HIS A 61 15.09 3.42 8.79
C HIS A 61 16.37 4.24 8.58
N GLU A 62 16.25 5.43 8.01
CA GLU A 62 17.37 6.36 7.78
C GLU A 62 18.04 6.78 9.09
N SER A 63 17.26 7.10 10.12
CA SER A 63 17.80 7.43 11.45
C SER A 63 18.57 6.27 12.06
N ASN A 64 18.06 5.04 11.97
CA ASN A 64 18.74 3.86 12.49
C ASN A 64 20.03 3.55 11.74
N GLN A 65 20.05 3.74 10.42
CA GLN A 65 21.27 3.60 9.62
C GLN A 65 22.35 4.60 10.05
N GLN A 66 22.01 5.88 10.21
CA GLN A 66 22.96 6.90 10.65
C GLN A 66 23.55 6.57 12.03
N LEU A 67 22.72 6.11 12.97
CA LEU A 67 23.19 5.69 14.30
C LEU A 67 24.14 4.48 14.22
N ALA A 68 23.84 3.51 13.34
CA ALA A 68 24.68 2.34 13.14
C ALA A 68 26.05 2.71 12.52
N GLU A 69 26.08 3.63 11.55
CA GLU A 69 27.31 4.12 10.92
C GLU A 69 28.22 4.85 11.92
N MET A 70 27.64 5.69 12.79
CA MET A 70 28.40 6.37 13.85
C MET A 70 29.01 5.39 14.84
N ALA A 71 28.26 4.35 15.26
CA ALA A 71 28.75 3.34 16.18
C ALA A 71 29.89 2.46 15.61
N VAL A 72 29.96 2.32 14.27
CA VAL A 72 31.05 1.59 13.60
C VAL A 72 32.31 2.46 13.47
N THR A 73 32.15 3.77 13.29
CA THR A 73 33.27 4.70 13.11
C THR A 73 34.03 4.99 14.41
N ASP A 74 33.40 4.75 15.57
CA ASP A 74 33.98 5.00 16.90
C ASP A 74 34.82 3.82 17.45
N ARG A 75 35.33 2.92 16.58
CA ARG A 75 36.02 1.68 16.94
C ARG A 75 37.42 1.54 16.35
#